data_AF-A0A7W1Q9V7-F1
#
_entry.id   AF-A0A7W1Q9V7-F1
#
_cell.length_a   1.000
_cell.length_b   1.000
_cell.length_c   1.000
_cell.angle_alpha   90.00
_cell.angle_beta   90.00
_cell.angle_gamma   90.00
#
_symmetry.space_group_name_H-M   'P 1'
#
loop_
_entity.id
_entity.type
_entity.pdbx_description
1 polymer ?
#
loop_
_entity_poly.entity_id
_entity_poly.type
_entity_poly.pdbx_seq_one_letter_code
_entity_poly.pdbx_strand_id
1 'polypeptide(L)'
;MVELIGDSARGADFAFVRLAFDGERIVEADTPGLGRSLVGLTLLEAAAVGGEELAADALANAIGPVFRAPCSEGRIAVAMSGGVDSAVALLKSLPNAIGVTLRLWLDPDGPDSERACCSPDAVLAARATCHALGVPHVTLDLREEFRRAVVDPFVRGYERGETPNPCIHCNGGFRFARLLAFAQRAGADTLATGHYARIVEHRGRLLLARGVDPAKDQSYMLAKIDPAKLGRISFPLGGQTKEETRAEAERAGLAVARRGESQEACFLAGDDYRNFLERRGLEGQEGAVVDEGGKELGRHSGYWRFTPGQRKGLGVATGAPVYALSMDARTNTVVVGSLESLARTALEATGNLYVSVEQVEAKLRYRSDAVPARVLPTAEGFRLELAQPVYGVAAGQAAVLYQESVVVGAGIIDSDP
;
A
#
# COMPACT_ATOMS: atom_id res chain seq x y z
N MET A 1 -1.76 -24.77 30.15
CA MET A 1 -0.65 -23.81 30.06
C MET A 1 -0.28 -23.69 28.59
N VAL A 2 -0.42 -22.49 28.02
CA VAL A 2 0.01 -22.22 26.63
C VAL A 2 1.41 -21.64 26.72
N GLU A 3 2.34 -22.18 25.94
CA GLU A 3 3.68 -21.61 25.79
C GLU A 3 3.77 -20.85 24.47
N LEU A 4 4.33 -19.65 24.53
CA LEU A 4 4.71 -18.87 23.35
C LEU A 4 6.21 -18.78 23.30
N ILE A 5 6.73 -18.98 22.10
CA ILE A 5 8.15 -18.93 21.81
C ILE A 5 8.35 -17.97 20.64
N GLY A 6 9.35 -17.12 20.74
CA GLY A 6 9.80 -16.29 19.64
C GLY A 6 11.29 -16.07 19.70
N ASP A 7 11.87 -15.84 18.53
CA ASP A 7 13.29 -15.64 18.34
C ASP A 7 13.55 -14.51 17.36
N SER A 8 14.74 -13.92 17.43
CA SER A 8 15.24 -12.99 16.43
C SER A 8 16.76 -13.10 16.33
N ALA A 9 17.27 -12.89 15.12
CA ALA A 9 18.69 -12.99 14.82
C ALA A 9 19.14 -11.89 13.87
N ARG A 10 20.35 -11.38 14.09
CA ARG A 10 21.02 -10.42 13.20
C ARG A 10 22.51 -10.75 13.14
N GLY A 11 22.97 -11.26 12.00
CA GLY A 11 24.33 -11.78 11.88
C GLY A 11 24.54 -13.00 12.78
N ALA A 12 25.53 -12.91 13.67
CA ALA A 12 25.82 -13.96 14.66
C ALA A 12 25.03 -13.79 15.97
N ASP A 13 24.40 -12.63 16.18
CA ASP A 13 23.66 -12.32 17.39
C ASP A 13 22.24 -12.93 17.33
N PHE A 14 21.78 -13.41 18.48
CA PHE A 14 20.49 -14.10 18.62
C PHE A 14 19.85 -13.76 19.96
N ALA A 15 18.52 -13.64 19.95
CA ALA A 15 17.72 -13.54 21.16
C ALA A 15 16.52 -14.48 21.06
N PHE A 16 16.06 -14.93 22.23
CA PHE A 16 14.91 -15.81 22.37
C PHE A 16 14.03 -15.36 23.53
N VAL A 17 12.74 -15.62 23.39
CA VAL A 17 11.72 -15.37 24.39
C VAL A 17 10.87 -16.62 24.56
N ARG A 18 10.68 -17.07 25.81
CA ARG A 18 9.67 -18.06 26.18
C ARG A 18 8.71 -17.47 27.21
N LEU A 19 7.42 -17.60 26.95
CA LEU A 19 6.35 -17.13 27.85
C LEU A 19 5.39 -18.28 28.12
N ALA A 20 5.05 -18.52 29.38
CA ALA A 20 3.98 -19.44 29.77
C ALA A 20 2.79 -18.66 30.32
N PHE A 21 1.57 -19.05 29.93
CA PHE A 21 0.33 -18.36 30.31
C PHE A 21 -0.60 -19.21 31.17
N ASP A 22 -1.24 -18.53 32.12
CA ASP A 22 -2.47 -18.95 32.79
C ASP A 22 -3.55 -17.88 32.59
N GLY A 23 -4.62 -18.24 31.89
CA GLY A 23 -5.60 -17.27 31.38
C GLY A 23 -4.96 -16.20 30.49
N GLU A 24 -5.14 -14.93 30.84
CA GLU A 24 -4.60 -13.78 30.10
C GLU A 24 -3.24 -13.28 30.61
N ARG A 25 -2.69 -13.90 31.67
CA ARG A 25 -1.46 -13.43 32.33
C ARG A 25 -0.29 -14.37 32.11
N ILE A 26 0.88 -13.78 31.96
CA ILE A 26 2.16 -14.48 31.90
C ILE A 26 2.52 -14.96 33.31
N VAL A 27 2.71 -16.26 33.50
CA VAL A 27 3.09 -16.87 34.79
C VAL A 27 4.58 -17.23 34.85
N GLU A 28 5.19 -17.50 33.70
CA GLU A 28 6.64 -17.68 33.56
C GLU A 28 7.13 -16.93 32.33
N ALA A 29 8.31 -16.31 32.43
CA ALA A 29 8.93 -15.59 31.33
C ALA A 29 10.45 -15.79 31.37
N ASP A 30 11.01 -16.25 30.26
CA ASP A 30 12.45 -16.19 29.97
C ASP A 30 12.66 -15.17 28.86
N THR A 31 13.15 -13.99 29.24
CA THR A 31 13.20 -12.81 28.36
C THR A 31 14.48 -11.98 28.57
N PRO A 32 15.67 -12.55 28.33
CA PRO A 32 16.92 -11.82 28.46
C PRO A 32 16.93 -10.60 27.54
N GLY A 33 17.50 -9.48 28.02
CA GLY A 33 17.61 -8.22 27.27
C GLY A 33 16.36 -7.33 27.28
N LEU A 34 15.22 -7.77 27.83
CA LEU A 34 14.06 -6.89 28.03
C LEU A 34 14.25 -5.97 29.25
N GLY A 35 13.67 -4.76 29.19
CA GLY A 35 13.84 -3.73 30.22
C GLY A 35 13.16 -4.03 31.57
N ARG A 36 12.29 -5.04 31.64
CA ARG A 36 11.64 -5.52 32.88
C ARG A 36 11.10 -6.94 32.71
N SER A 37 10.82 -7.60 33.83
CA SER A 37 10.09 -8.87 33.83
C SER A 37 8.69 -8.72 33.25
N LEU A 38 8.26 -9.75 32.51
CA LEU A 38 6.92 -9.86 31.94
C LEU A 38 5.96 -10.67 32.81
N VAL A 39 6.43 -11.32 33.88
CA VAL A 39 5.58 -12.11 34.77
C VAL A 39 4.49 -11.22 35.38
N GLY A 40 3.25 -11.70 35.35
CA GLY A 40 2.04 -11.02 35.79
C GLY A 40 1.41 -10.12 34.72
N LEU A 41 2.07 -9.84 33.61
CA LEU A 41 1.55 -8.97 32.56
C LEU A 41 0.59 -9.69 31.61
N THR A 42 -0.32 -8.93 31.05
CA THR A 42 -1.10 -9.30 29.86
C THR A 42 -0.28 -9.13 28.59
N LEU A 43 -0.74 -9.70 27.46
CA LEU A 43 -0.10 -9.46 26.15
C LEU A 43 -0.06 -7.98 25.77
N LEU A 44 -1.08 -7.21 26.14
CA LEU A 44 -1.14 -5.77 25.87
C LEU A 44 -0.04 -5.01 26.62
N GLU A 45 0.13 -5.32 27.91
CA GLU A 45 1.16 -4.70 28.74
C GLU A 45 2.57 -5.16 28.31
N ALA A 46 2.74 -6.44 27.98
CA ALA A 46 4.00 -6.99 27.49
C ALA A 46 4.44 -6.33 26.17
N ALA A 47 3.50 -6.04 25.26
CA ALA A 47 3.78 -5.36 23.99
C ALA A 47 4.32 -3.93 24.14
N ALA A 48 4.16 -3.29 25.31
CA ALA A 48 4.74 -1.98 25.62
C ALA A 48 6.16 -2.07 26.22
N VAL A 49 6.62 -3.27 26.56
CA VAL A 49 7.95 -3.47 27.15
C VAL A 49 9.01 -3.42 26.06
N GLY A 50 9.86 -2.39 26.15
CA GLY A 50 11.08 -2.29 25.34
C GLY A 50 12.26 -3.05 25.95
N GLY A 51 13.44 -2.88 25.35
CA GLY A 51 14.67 -3.53 25.76
C GLY A 51 15.72 -3.41 24.68
N GLU A 52 16.70 -4.31 24.73
CA GLU A 52 17.62 -4.55 23.62
C GLU A 52 16.85 -4.91 22.35
N GLU A 53 17.37 -4.48 21.20
CA GLU A 53 16.67 -4.56 19.92
C GLU A 53 16.23 -5.99 19.58
N LEU A 54 17.16 -6.97 19.63
CA LEU A 54 16.87 -8.37 19.31
C LEU A 54 15.90 -9.01 20.30
N ALA A 55 15.99 -8.67 21.59
CA ALA A 55 15.08 -9.19 22.61
C ALA A 55 13.63 -8.68 22.39
N ALA A 56 13.47 -7.39 22.10
CA ALA A 56 12.17 -6.80 21.77
C ALA A 56 11.60 -7.38 20.46
N ASP A 57 12.46 -7.73 19.50
CA ASP A 57 12.09 -8.35 18.24
C ASP A 57 11.64 -9.81 18.42
N ALA A 58 12.37 -10.59 19.24
CA ALA A 58 11.99 -11.95 19.64
C ALA A 58 10.64 -11.96 20.38
N LEU A 59 10.42 -11.02 21.30
CA LEU A 59 9.12 -10.84 21.96
C LEU A 59 8.01 -10.55 20.94
N ALA A 60 8.23 -9.63 20.01
CA ALA A 60 7.25 -9.29 18.98
C ALA A 60 6.88 -10.50 18.11
N ASN A 61 7.86 -11.34 17.75
CA ASN A 61 7.66 -12.58 17.01
C ASN A 61 6.87 -13.62 17.83
N ALA A 62 7.09 -13.70 19.14
CA ALA A 62 6.34 -14.59 20.03
C ALA A 62 4.85 -14.20 20.14
N ILE A 63 4.57 -12.91 20.32
CA ILE A 63 3.21 -12.44 20.64
C ILE A 63 2.36 -12.13 19.40
N GLY A 64 2.97 -11.67 18.30
CA GLY A 64 2.26 -11.20 17.09
C GLY A 64 1.19 -12.17 16.55
N PRO A 65 1.51 -13.47 16.36
CA PRO A 65 0.55 -14.44 15.84
C PRO A 65 -0.71 -14.59 16.71
N VAL A 66 -0.54 -14.54 18.04
CA VAL A 66 -1.62 -14.82 19.01
C VAL A 66 -2.21 -13.58 19.66
N PHE A 67 -1.66 -12.39 19.40
CA PHE A 67 -2.03 -11.15 20.09
C PHE A 67 -3.54 -10.91 20.07
N ARG A 68 -4.10 -10.70 21.26
CA ARG A 68 -5.48 -10.30 21.53
C ARG A 68 -5.50 -9.44 22.78
N ALA A 69 -6.46 -8.50 22.83
CA ALA A 69 -6.73 -7.72 24.03
C ALA A 69 -8.25 -7.52 24.20
N PRO A 70 -8.75 -7.39 25.44
CA PRO A 70 -10.16 -7.08 25.70
C PRO A 70 -10.59 -5.79 25.01
N CYS A 71 -11.85 -5.70 24.60
CA CYS A 71 -12.39 -4.46 24.02
C CYS A 71 -12.28 -3.31 25.03
N SER A 72 -11.89 -2.13 24.53
CA SER A 72 -11.80 -0.91 25.32
C SER A 72 -12.33 0.25 24.50
N GLU A 73 -13.33 0.92 25.03
CA GLU A 73 -13.93 2.08 24.40
C GLU A 73 -12.85 3.14 24.12
N GLY A 74 -12.83 3.67 22.90
CA GLY A 74 -11.91 4.72 22.49
C GLY A 74 -10.47 4.26 22.27
N ARG A 75 -10.19 2.95 22.27
CA ARG A 75 -8.89 2.42 21.86
C ARG A 75 -8.70 2.55 20.36
N ILE A 76 -7.50 2.99 19.97
CA ILE A 76 -7.13 3.25 18.58
C ILE A 76 -5.95 2.35 18.20
N ALA A 77 -6.14 1.49 17.20
CA ALA A 77 -5.02 0.81 16.56
C ALA A 77 -4.38 1.77 15.54
N VAL A 78 -3.08 2.00 15.62
CA VAL A 78 -2.37 2.93 14.72
C VAL A 78 -1.45 2.14 13.81
N ALA A 79 -1.65 2.25 12.49
CA ALA A 79 -0.77 1.62 11.51
C ALA A 79 0.57 2.37 11.44
N MET A 80 1.63 1.71 11.88
CA MET A 80 2.98 2.24 12.00
C MET A 80 3.87 1.76 10.85
N SER A 81 4.34 2.70 10.02
CA SER A 81 5.28 2.44 8.91
C SER A 81 6.74 2.76 9.25
N GLY A 82 7.01 3.25 10.46
CA GLY A 82 8.34 3.72 10.86
C GLY A 82 8.74 5.08 10.26
N GLY A 83 7.82 5.72 9.53
CA GLY A 83 7.98 7.07 8.98
C GLY A 83 7.26 8.14 9.82
N VAL A 84 7.61 9.40 9.53
CA VAL A 84 7.11 10.59 10.24
C VAL A 84 5.58 10.66 10.30
N ASP A 85 4.89 10.31 9.22
CA ASP A 85 3.42 10.43 9.14
C ASP A 85 2.72 9.49 10.12
N SER A 86 3.16 8.23 10.17
CA SER A 86 2.60 7.26 11.12
C SER A 86 2.93 7.61 12.58
N ALA A 87 4.08 8.22 12.84
CA ALA A 87 4.45 8.66 14.17
C ALA A 87 3.63 9.87 14.64
N VAL A 88 3.33 10.83 13.77
CA VAL A 88 2.41 11.93 14.10
C VAL A 88 0.97 11.42 14.26
N ALA A 89 0.54 10.47 13.42
CA ALA A 89 -0.76 9.81 13.61
C ALA A 89 -0.84 9.09 14.97
N LEU A 90 0.26 8.48 15.42
CA LEU A 90 0.36 7.89 16.76
C LEU A 90 0.22 8.94 17.86
N LEU A 91 0.97 10.04 17.78
CA LEU A 91 0.89 11.13 18.75
C LEU A 91 -0.54 11.67 18.91
N LYS A 92 -1.26 11.85 17.80
CA LYS A 92 -2.66 12.29 17.79
C LYS A 92 -3.66 11.26 18.33
N SER A 93 -3.22 10.00 18.47
CA SER A 93 -4.06 8.89 18.96
C SER A 93 -3.79 8.54 20.43
N LEU A 94 -2.85 9.22 21.09
CA LEU A 94 -2.58 9.06 22.52
C LEU A 94 -3.74 9.59 23.37
N PRO A 95 -3.94 9.05 24.59
CA PRO A 95 -3.15 8.00 25.24
C PRO A 95 -3.61 6.57 24.90
N ASN A 96 -4.73 6.39 24.19
CA ASN A 96 -5.39 5.09 24.00
C ASN A 96 -4.89 4.30 22.79
N ALA A 97 -3.65 4.53 22.37
CA ALA A 97 -3.10 3.96 21.15
C ALA A 97 -2.50 2.56 21.36
N ILE A 98 -2.56 1.74 20.31
CA ILE A 98 -1.70 0.56 20.13
C ILE A 98 -1.09 0.66 18.74
N GLY A 99 0.23 0.63 18.65
CA GLY A 99 0.94 0.58 17.37
C GLY A 99 0.86 -0.80 16.73
N VAL A 100 0.66 -0.87 15.41
CA VAL A 100 0.78 -2.10 14.64
C VAL A 100 1.58 -1.88 13.37
N THR A 101 2.55 -2.76 13.11
CA THR A 101 3.32 -2.76 11.87
C THR A 101 3.10 -4.07 11.12
N LEU A 102 2.91 -3.98 9.80
CA LEU A 102 2.89 -5.13 8.92
C LEU A 102 4.31 -5.37 8.39
N ARG A 103 4.88 -6.55 8.67
CA ARG A 103 6.08 -7.03 8.00
C ARG A 103 5.65 -7.72 6.71
N LEU A 104 6.01 -7.13 5.57
CA LEU A 104 5.58 -7.56 4.24
C LEU A 104 6.75 -8.14 3.46
N TRP A 105 6.46 -8.94 2.43
CA TRP A 105 7.49 -9.54 1.59
C TRP A 105 8.18 -8.46 0.76
N LEU A 106 9.51 -8.53 0.73
CA LEU A 106 10.39 -7.73 -0.10
C LEU A 106 11.21 -8.68 -0.96
N ASP A 107 11.57 -8.25 -2.16
CA ASP A 107 12.45 -9.04 -3.02
C ASP A 107 13.80 -9.26 -2.32
N PRO A 108 14.19 -10.50 -1.99
CA PRO A 108 15.44 -10.78 -1.30
C PRO A 108 16.67 -10.41 -2.14
N ASP A 109 16.51 -10.38 -3.46
CA ASP A 109 17.57 -10.06 -4.42
C ASP A 109 17.50 -8.58 -4.89
N GLY A 110 16.64 -7.77 -4.26
CA GLY A 110 16.52 -6.35 -4.54
C GLY A 110 17.70 -5.54 -3.99
N PRO A 111 18.03 -4.38 -4.60
CA PRO A 111 19.23 -3.62 -4.30
C PRO A 111 19.19 -2.87 -2.96
N ASP A 112 18.00 -2.51 -2.47
CA ASP A 112 17.85 -1.67 -1.28
C ASP A 112 16.51 -1.96 -0.56
N SER A 113 16.54 -2.99 0.29
CA SER A 113 15.37 -3.35 1.12
C SER A 113 14.99 -2.25 2.12
N GLU A 114 15.90 -1.32 2.47
CA GLU A 114 15.69 -0.29 3.48
C GLU A 114 14.74 0.82 3.01
N ARG A 115 14.61 1.02 1.69
CA ARG A 115 13.68 1.98 1.07
C ARG A 115 12.21 1.61 1.27
N ALA A 116 11.91 0.35 1.55
CA ALA A 116 10.53 -0.10 1.72
C ALA A 116 9.95 0.34 3.08
N CYS A 117 8.72 0.85 3.08
CA CYS A 117 8.00 1.24 4.30
C CYS A 117 7.65 0.06 5.24
N CYS A 118 7.93 -1.17 4.80
CA CYS A 118 7.71 -2.42 5.53
C CYS A 118 9.02 -3.21 5.68
N SER A 119 10.17 -2.55 5.55
CA SER A 119 11.51 -3.13 5.77
C SER A 119 11.74 -3.52 7.22
N PRO A 120 12.69 -4.42 7.52
CA PRO A 120 13.10 -4.72 8.89
C PRO A 120 13.38 -3.46 9.71
N ASP A 121 14.15 -2.50 9.18
CA ASP A 121 14.45 -1.25 9.89
C ASP A 121 13.24 -0.32 10.05
N ALA A 122 12.26 -0.38 9.13
CA ALA A 122 11.00 0.31 9.30
C ALA A 122 10.18 -0.29 10.48
N VAL A 123 10.17 -1.61 10.62
CA VAL A 123 9.54 -2.31 11.76
C VAL A 123 10.21 -1.93 13.08
N LEU A 124 11.55 -1.95 13.11
CA LEU A 124 12.32 -1.56 14.30
C LEU A 124 12.07 -0.10 14.68
N ALA A 125 12.11 0.82 13.71
CA ALA A 125 11.85 2.24 13.96
C ALA A 125 10.41 2.49 14.46
N ALA A 126 9.42 1.78 13.90
CA ALA A 126 8.03 1.85 14.35
C ALA A 126 7.88 1.39 15.81
N ARG A 127 8.49 0.26 16.17
CA ARG A 127 8.46 -0.26 17.54
C ARG A 127 9.15 0.69 18.50
N ALA A 128 10.36 1.14 18.17
CA ALA A 128 11.12 2.07 18.99
C ALA A 128 10.35 3.36 19.23
N THR A 129 9.67 3.89 18.22
CA THR A 129 8.80 5.08 18.36
C THR A 129 7.65 4.82 19.33
N CYS A 130 6.99 3.66 19.27
CA CYS A 130 5.91 3.32 20.19
C CYS A 130 6.43 3.17 21.63
N HIS A 131 7.52 2.41 21.83
CA HIS A 131 8.11 2.16 23.14
C HIS A 131 8.64 3.43 23.81
N ALA A 132 9.24 4.35 23.04
CA ALA A 132 9.67 5.65 23.54
C ALA A 132 8.50 6.51 24.08
N LEU A 133 7.29 6.27 23.58
CA LEU A 133 6.05 6.93 24.02
C LEU A 133 5.25 6.09 25.02
N GLY A 134 5.76 4.93 25.47
CA GLY A 134 5.07 4.01 26.37
C GLY A 134 3.87 3.30 25.74
N VAL A 135 3.80 3.24 24.41
CA VAL A 135 2.69 2.65 23.65
C VAL A 135 2.99 1.17 23.33
N PRO A 136 2.03 0.26 23.54
CA PRO A 136 2.14 -1.12 23.06
C PRO A 136 2.34 -1.20 21.54
N HIS A 137 3.23 -2.08 21.07
CA HIS A 137 3.46 -2.30 19.65
C HIS A 137 3.37 -3.78 19.28
N VAL A 138 2.74 -4.08 18.15
CA VAL A 138 2.63 -5.43 17.61
C VAL A 138 3.12 -5.47 16.17
N THR A 139 3.97 -6.44 15.85
CA THR A 139 4.34 -6.76 14.47
C THR A 139 3.51 -7.93 13.97
N LEU A 140 2.91 -7.78 12.78
CA LEU A 140 2.25 -8.87 12.06
C LEU A 140 3.13 -9.31 10.90
N ASP A 141 3.68 -10.52 10.97
CA ASP A 141 4.35 -11.14 9.82
C ASP A 141 3.30 -11.63 8.82
N LEU A 142 3.24 -10.96 7.68
CA LEU A 142 2.30 -11.24 6.59
C LEU A 142 3.03 -11.40 5.26
N ARG A 143 4.32 -11.79 5.29
CA ARG A 143 5.16 -11.88 4.10
C ARG A 143 4.54 -12.80 3.04
N GLU A 144 4.19 -14.02 3.41
CA GLU A 144 3.64 -14.99 2.45
C GLU A 144 2.25 -14.60 1.95
N GLU A 145 1.38 -14.09 2.82
CA GLU A 145 0.06 -13.62 2.44
C GLU A 145 0.15 -12.43 1.50
N PHE A 146 1.07 -11.49 1.76
CA PHE A 146 1.29 -10.33 0.91
C PHE A 146 1.85 -10.74 -0.45
N ARG A 147 2.82 -11.66 -0.48
CA ARG A 147 3.39 -12.19 -1.72
C ARG A 147 2.29 -12.78 -2.60
N ARG A 148 1.46 -13.66 -2.04
CA ARG A 148 0.35 -14.31 -2.77
C ARG A 148 -0.74 -13.34 -3.21
N ALA A 149 -1.06 -12.35 -2.39
CA ALA A 149 -2.17 -11.43 -2.63
C ALA A 149 -1.80 -10.19 -3.46
N VAL A 150 -0.53 -9.78 -3.49
CA VAL A 150 -0.11 -8.52 -4.14
C VAL A 150 0.99 -8.75 -5.15
N VAL A 151 2.04 -9.48 -4.79
CA VAL A 151 3.23 -9.66 -5.63
C VAL A 151 2.95 -10.62 -6.78
N ASP A 152 2.41 -11.82 -6.50
CA ASP A 152 2.15 -12.80 -7.54
C ASP A 152 1.09 -12.30 -8.56
N PRO A 153 -0.01 -11.61 -8.17
CA PRO A 153 -0.91 -10.96 -9.13
C PRO A 153 -0.25 -9.88 -9.98
N PHE A 154 0.69 -9.12 -9.39
CA PHE A 154 1.46 -8.11 -10.14
C PHE A 154 2.30 -8.77 -11.24
N VAL A 155 3.04 -9.83 -10.92
CA VAL A 155 3.82 -10.60 -11.91
C VAL A 155 2.89 -11.17 -12.99
N ARG A 156 1.79 -11.83 -12.59
CA ARG A 156 0.80 -12.37 -13.53
C ARG A 156 0.13 -11.33 -14.42
N GLY A 157 -0.03 -10.09 -13.97
CA GLY A 157 -0.57 -9.00 -14.78
C GLY A 157 0.38 -8.68 -15.94
N TYR A 158 1.69 -8.57 -15.65
CA TYR A 158 2.70 -8.38 -16.68
C TYR A 158 2.81 -9.58 -17.62
N GLU A 159 2.63 -10.82 -17.15
CA GLU A 159 2.54 -12.02 -18.00
C GLU A 159 1.36 -11.98 -19.00
N ARG A 160 0.35 -11.14 -18.75
CA ARG A 160 -0.80 -10.93 -19.64
C ARG A 160 -0.68 -9.68 -20.50
N GLY A 161 0.41 -8.92 -20.40
CA GLY A 161 0.58 -7.64 -21.12
C GLY A 161 -0.14 -6.45 -20.46
N GLU A 162 -0.62 -6.60 -19.23
CA GLU A 162 -1.27 -5.53 -18.47
C GLU A 162 -0.22 -4.64 -17.76
N THR A 163 -0.67 -3.49 -17.22
CA THR A 163 0.17 -2.64 -16.33
C THR A 163 -0.50 -2.51 -14.97
N PRO A 164 -0.39 -3.52 -14.08
CA PRO A 164 -1.09 -3.53 -12.80
C PRO A 164 -0.57 -2.44 -11.85
N ASN A 165 -1.49 -1.85 -11.09
CA ASN A 165 -1.15 -0.97 -9.97
C ASN A 165 -1.17 -1.75 -8.63
N PRO A 166 -0.02 -2.19 -8.09
CA PRO A 166 -0.02 -3.02 -6.88
C PRO A 166 -0.43 -2.22 -5.63
N CYS A 167 -0.19 -0.90 -5.61
CA CYS A 167 -0.49 -0.05 -4.46
C CYS A 167 -1.99 0.12 -4.23
N ILE A 168 -2.80 0.23 -5.29
CA ILE A 168 -4.24 0.35 -5.13
C ILE A 168 -4.87 -0.99 -4.68
N HIS A 169 -4.34 -2.12 -5.15
CA HIS A 169 -4.77 -3.44 -4.69
C HIS A 169 -4.37 -3.68 -3.22
N CYS A 170 -3.13 -3.36 -2.87
CA CYS A 170 -2.60 -3.46 -1.52
C CYS A 170 -3.40 -2.60 -0.54
N ASN A 171 -3.55 -1.30 -0.79
CA ASN A 171 -4.24 -0.40 0.11
C ASN A 171 -5.76 -0.63 0.12
N GLY A 172 -6.39 -0.73 -1.05
CA GLY A 172 -7.85 -0.89 -1.16
C GLY A 172 -8.38 -2.23 -0.64
N GLY A 173 -7.55 -3.28 -0.64
CA GLY A 173 -7.95 -4.63 -0.22
C GLY A 173 -7.12 -5.17 0.93
N PHE A 174 -5.89 -5.59 0.63
CA PHE A 174 -5.07 -6.40 1.54
C PHE A 174 -4.74 -5.70 2.86
N ARG A 175 -4.11 -4.53 2.82
CA ARG A 175 -3.57 -3.82 3.98
C ARG A 175 -4.67 -3.42 4.95
N PHE A 176 -5.71 -2.75 4.47
CA PHE A 176 -6.82 -2.32 5.33
C PHE A 176 -7.61 -3.51 5.89
N ALA A 177 -7.82 -4.58 5.13
CA ALA A 177 -8.45 -5.78 5.67
C ALA A 177 -7.65 -6.38 6.83
N ARG A 178 -6.33 -6.48 6.71
CA ARG A 178 -5.45 -7.01 7.76
C ARG A 178 -5.38 -6.09 8.98
N LEU A 179 -5.28 -4.78 8.76
CA LEU A 179 -5.25 -3.80 9.85
C LEU A 179 -6.58 -3.70 10.61
N LEU A 180 -7.73 -3.74 9.92
CA LEU A 180 -9.04 -3.74 10.57
C LEU A 180 -9.28 -5.04 11.36
N ALA A 181 -8.85 -6.18 10.82
CA ALA A 181 -8.90 -7.45 11.54
C ALA A 181 -8.02 -7.43 12.79
N PHE A 182 -6.83 -6.82 12.71
CA PHE A 182 -5.99 -6.59 13.89
C PHE A 182 -6.66 -5.64 14.89
N ALA A 183 -7.20 -4.50 14.44
CA ALA A 183 -7.87 -3.54 15.32
C ALA A 183 -8.97 -4.23 16.14
N GLN A 184 -9.77 -5.08 15.50
CA GLN A 184 -10.76 -5.91 16.20
C GLN A 184 -10.14 -6.87 17.22
N ARG A 185 -9.07 -7.59 16.88
CA ARG A 185 -8.36 -8.49 17.81
C ARG A 185 -7.74 -7.75 18.99
N ALA A 186 -7.26 -6.53 18.76
CA ALA A 186 -6.66 -5.66 19.77
C ALA A 186 -7.70 -4.92 20.62
N GLY A 187 -9.00 -5.19 20.41
CA GLY A 187 -10.08 -4.54 21.14
C GLY A 187 -10.16 -3.03 20.86
N ALA A 188 -9.76 -2.60 19.66
CA ALA A 188 -9.78 -1.21 19.22
C ALA A 188 -11.01 -0.91 18.35
N ASP A 189 -11.68 0.20 18.64
CA ASP A 189 -12.88 0.64 17.92
C ASP A 189 -12.50 1.24 16.56
N THR A 190 -11.37 1.94 16.52
CA THR A 190 -10.90 2.72 15.36
C THR A 190 -9.49 2.28 14.94
N LEU A 191 -9.27 2.22 13.63
CA LEU A 191 -7.95 2.14 12.99
C LEU A 191 -7.53 3.53 12.51
N ALA A 192 -6.45 4.08 13.05
CA ALA A 192 -5.81 5.29 12.54
C ALA A 192 -4.64 4.94 11.61
N THR A 193 -4.48 5.72 10.54
CA THR A 193 -3.32 5.61 9.65
C THR A 193 -2.78 7.00 9.29
N GLY A 194 -1.48 7.10 9.02
CA GLY A 194 -0.84 8.35 8.59
C GLY A 194 -1.11 8.74 7.13
N HIS A 195 -2.27 8.38 6.56
CA HIS A 195 -2.58 8.77 5.19
C HIS A 195 -3.20 10.17 5.12
N TYR A 196 -2.86 10.91 4.06
CA TYR A 196 -3.42 12.22 3.71
C TYR A 196 -4.68 12.05 2.88
N ALA A 197 -5.77 11.70 3.54
CA ALA A 197 -7.11 11.64 2.97
C ALA A 197 -8.13 12.00 4.05
N ARG A 198 -9.35 12.33 3.66
CA ARG A 198 -10.43 12.66 4.60
C ARG A 198 -11.56 11.65 4.47
N ILE A 199 -12.35 11.52 5.53
CA ILE A 199 -13.64 10.81 5.49
C ILE A 199 -14.69 11.89 5.73
N VAL A 200 -15.67 11.96 4.82
CA VAL A 200 -16.73 12.97 4.85
C VAL A 200 -18.07 12.29 4.63
N GLU A 201 -19.13 12.86 5.18
CA GLU A 201 -20.49 12.48 4.79
C GLU A 201 -20.84 13.14 3.46
N HIS A 202 -21.26 12.34 2.49
CA HIS A 202 -21.71 12.79 1.19
C HIS A 202 -22.94 12.00 0.78
N ARG A 203 -24.05 12.70 0.52
CA ARG A 203 -25.33 12.08 0.15
C ARG A 203 -25.78 10.98 1.12
N GLY A 204 -25.61 11.22 2.43
CA GLY A 204 -26.00 10.30 3.50
C GLY A 204 -25.12 9.06 3.66
N ARG A 205 -23.91 9.05 3.06
CA ARG A 205 -22.93 7.97 3.21
C ARG A 205 -21.57 8.54 3.60
N LEU A 206 -20.84 7.84 4.47
CA LEU A 206 -19.43 8.13 4.69
C LEU A 206 -18.62 7.70 3.46
N LEU A 207 -17.88 8.64 2.87
CA LEU A 207 -17.02 8.42 1.72
C LEU A 207 -15.63 9.00 1.96
N LEU A 208 -14.67 8.51 1.18
CA LEU A 208 -13.32 9.04 1.14
C LEU A 208 -13.32 10.38 0.37
N ALA A 209 -12.50 11.33 0.79
CA ALA A 209 -12.27 12.59 0.10
C ALA A 209 -10.78 12.93 0.06
N ARG A 210 -10.40 13.83 -0.84
CA ARG A 210 -9.02 14.30 -0.97
C ARG A 210 -8.52 14.90 0.34
N GLY A 211 -7.25 14.64 0.65
CA GLY A 211 -6.54 15.37 1.70
C GLY A 211 -6.48 16.87 1.38
N VAL A 212 -6.32 17.71 2.41
CA VAL A 212 -6.19 19.17 2.21
C VAL A 212 -4.91 19.56 1.47
N ASP A 213 -3.87 18.73 1.54
CA ASP A 213 -2.61 18.88 0.82
C ASP A 213 -2.69 18.18 -0.54
N PRO A 214 -2.78 18.93 -1.66
CA PRO A 214 -2.90 18.32 -2.98
C PRO A 214 -1.63 17.57 -3.41
N ALA A 215 -0.46 17.94 -2.89
CA ALA A 215 0.81 17.31 -3.24
C ALA A 215 0.99 15.96 -2.53
N LYS A 216 0.30 15.76 -1.41
CA LYS A 216 0.31 14.50 -0.65
C LYS A 216 -1.01 13.72 -0.66
N ASP A 217 -2.05 14.20 -1.36
CA ASP A 217 -3.33 13.50 -1.41
C ASP A 217 -3.17 12.02 -1.78
N GLN A 218 -3.62 11.16 -0.88
CA GLN A 218 -3.57 9.71 -1.03
C GLN A 218 -4.94 9.09 -1.32
N SER A 219 -5.97 9.92 -1.55
CA SER A 219 -7.33 9.44 -1.82
C SER A 219 -7.39 8.46 -3.00
N TYR A 220 -6.57 8.66 -4.03
CA TYR A 220 -6.49 7.77 -5.19
C TYR A 220 -6.07 6.33 -4.81
N MET A 221 -5.04 6.19 -3.96
CA MET A 221 -4.52 4.87 -3.56
C MET A 221 -5.48 4.16 -2.60
N LEU A 222 -6.33 4.92 -1.91
CA LEU A 222 -7.29 4.45 -0.93
C LEU A 222 -8.71 4.29 -1.52
N ALA A 223 -8.91 4.66 -2.79
CA ALA A 223 -10.24 4.79 -3.41
C ALA A 223 -11.06 3.50 -3.44
N LYS A 224 -10.40 2.33 -3.34
CA LYS A 224 -11.04 1.01 -3.30
C LYS A 224 -11.40 0.53 -1.89
N ILE A 225 -11.15 1.32 -0.85
CA ILE A 225 -11.64 1.01 0.49
C ILE A 225 -13.16 1.00 0.47
N ASP A 226 -13.73 -0.10 0.94
CA ASP A 226 -15.18 -0.29 1.09
C ASP A 226 -15.77 0.78 2.03
N PRO A 227 -16.72 1.62 1.55
CA PRO A 227 -17.38 2.64 2.36
C PRO A 227 -17.97 2.13 3.67
N ALA A 228 -18.41 0.87 3.74
CA ALA A 228 -18.96 0.27 4.96
C ALA A 228 -17.93 0.18 6.10
N LYS A 229 -16.63 0.25 5.79
CA LYS A 229 -15.54 0.18 6.78
C LYS A 229 -15.08 1.55 7.26
N LEU A 230 -15.46 2.64 6.58
CA LEU A 230 -14.94 3.99 6.86
C LEU A 230 -15.34 4.49 8.25
N GLY A 231 -16.48 4.05 8.80
CA GLY A 231 -16.89 4.39 10.17
C GLY A 231 -15.95 3.87 11.26
N ARG A 232 -15.00 2.98 10.93
CA ARG A 232 -13.97 2.46 11.85
C ARG A 232 -12.56 2.92 11.50
N ILE A 233 -12.42 3.87 10.57
CA ILE A 233 -11.12 4.33 10.08
C ILE A 233 -10.97 5.82 10.41
N SER A 234 -9.77 6.21 10.80
CA SER A 234 -9.38 7.61 10.99
C SER A 234 -8.13 7.94 10.18
N PHE A 235 -8.12 9.14 9.59
CA PHE A 235 -6.99 9.73 8.89
C PHE A 235 -6.61 11.04 9.58
N PRO A 236 -5.85 10.99 10.69
CA PRO A 236 -5.57 12.18 11.50
C PRO A 236 -4.82 13.29 10.75
N LEU A 237 -4.16 12.94 9.64
CA LEU A 237 -3.38 13.87 8.82
C LEU A 237 -4.18 14.45 7.64
N GLY A 238 -5.42 14.02 7.43
CA GLY A 238 -6.23 14.46 6.29
C GLY A 238 -6.50 15.95 6.22
N GLY A 239 -6.43 16.63 7.37
CA GLY A 239 -6.67 18.06 7.54
C GLY A 239 -5.42 18.93 7.66
N GLN A 240 -4.21 18.39 7.43
CA GLN A 240 -2.95 19.13 7.54
C GLN A 240 -2.02 18.89 6.34
N THR A 241 -1.08 19.80 6.13
CA THR A 241 -0.04 19.65 5.10
C THR A 241 1.12 18.78 5.58
N LYS A 242 1.95 18.36 4.63
CA LYS A 242 3.19 17.65 4.95
C LYS A 242 4.12 18.48 5.82
N GLU A 243 4.24 19.76 5.54
CA GLU A 243 5.09 20.69 6.29
C GLU A 243 4.62 20.80 7.75
N GLU A 244 3.31 20.93 7.96
CA GLU A 244 2.71 20.96 9.31
C GLU A 244 2.99 19.65 10.07
N THR A 245 2.90 18.52 9.37
CA THR A 245 3.21 17.19 9.93
C THR A 245 4.67 17.09 10.37
N ARG A 246 5.62 17.57 9.55
CA ARG A 246 7.04 17.58 9.91
C ARG A 246 7.31 18.49 11.10
N ALA A 247 6.74 19.69 11.11
CA ALA A 247 6.88 20.63 12.22
C ALA A 247 6.32 20.05 13.53
N GLU A 248 5.21 19.32 13.48
CA GLU A 248 4.65 18.62 14.64
C GLU A 248 5.58 17.53 15.16
N ALA A 249 6.15 16.72 14.27
CA ALA A 249 7.12 15.70 14.65
C ALA A 249 8.39 16.28 15.30
N GLU A 250 8.90 17.40 14.76
CA GLU A 250 10.05 18.10 15.32
C GLU A 250 9.76 18.68 16.71
N ARG A 251 8.60 19.33 16.90
CA ARG A 251 8.17 19.84 18.21
C ARG A 251 8.03 18.74 19.26
N ALA A 252 7.59 17.56 18.84
CA ALA A 252 7.46 16.39 19.71
C ALA A 252 8.80 15.64 19.93
N GLY A 253 9.90 16.09 19.34
CA GLY A 253 11.23 15.47 19.50
C GLY A 253 11.33 14.08 18.88
N LEU A 254 10.50 13.74 17.89
CA LEU A 254 10.50 12.42 17.29
C LEU A 254 11.74 12.18 16.43
N ALA A 255 12.47 11.09 16.71
CA ALA A 255 13.68 10.70 15.96
C ALA A 255 13.42 10.51 14.45
N VAL A 256 12.21 10.11 14.07
CA VAL A 256 11.80 9.86 12.68
C VAL A 256 11.59 11.13 11.83
N ALA A 257 11.64 12.32 12.43
CA ALA A 257 11.39 13.59 11.72
C ALA A 257 12.31 13.82 10.51
N ARG A 258 13.50 13.20 10.50
CA ARG A 258 14.53 13.37 9.46
C ARG A 258 14.56 12.25 8.40
N ARG A 259 13.69 11.23 8.51
CA ARG A 259 13.72 10.08 7.57
C ARG A 259 13.09 10.46 6.23
N GLY A 260 13.71 10.03 5.13
CA GLY A 260 13.20 10.19 3.78
C GLY A 260 11.88 9.44 3.55
N GLU A 261 11.13 9.84 2.53
CA GLU A 261 9.90 9.16 2.13
C GLU A 261 10.19 7.93 1.28
N SER A 262 9.49 6.83 1.53
CA SER A 262 9.46 5.69 0.61
C SER A 262 8.75 6.10 -0.68
N GLN A 263 9.44 5.94 -1.81
CA GLN A 263 8.86 6.05 -3.14
C GLN A 263 8.87 4.65 -3.78
N GLU A 264 7.96 4.41 -4.73
CA GLU A 264 7.79 3.15 -5.50
C GLU A 264 7.06 2.00 -4.77
N ALA A 265 6.78 0.93 -5.53
CA ALA A 265 6.13 -0.27 -4.99
C ALA A 265 7.07 -0.94 -3.98
N CYS A 266 6.61 -1.07 -2.73
CA CYS A 266 7.49 -1.40 -1.61
C CYS A 266 8.28 -2.70 -1.79
N PHE A 267 7.72 -3.70 -2.46
CA PHE A 267 8.35 -5.01 -2.63
C PHE A 267 9.48 -5.05 -3.67
N LEU A 268 9.62 -4.02 -4.50
CA LEU A 268 10.71 -3.92 -5.46
C LEU A 268 12.06 -3.60 -4.78
N ALA A 269 12.05 -3.22 -3.50
CA ALA A 269 13.27 -2.92 -2.73
C ALA A 269 14.21 -1.94 -3.48
N GLY A 270 13.64 -0.88 -4.05
CA GLY A 270 14.37 0.18 -4.75
C GLY A 270 14.84 -0.16 -6.17
N ASP A 271 14.39 -1.27 -6.76
CA ASP A 271 14.72 -1.66 -8.13
C ASP A 271 13.67 -1.21 -9.17
N ASP A 272 14.09 -1.21 -10.45
CA ASP A 272 13.18 -1.13 -11.60
C ASP A 272 12.35 -2.42 -11.69
N TYR A 273 11.04 -2.26 -11.96
CA TYR A 273 10.12 -3.38 -12.05
C TYR A 273 10.55 -4.41 -13.10
N ARG A 274 11.28 -4.01 -14.15
CA ARG A 274 11.74 -4.92 -15.21
C ARG A 274 12.75 -5.91 -14.68
N ASN A 275 13.75 -5.42 -13.94
CA ASN A 275 14.77 -6.26 -13.31
C ASN A 275 14.13 -7.22 -12.29
N PHE A 276 13.16 -6.71 -11.53
CA PHE A 276 12.36 -7.52 -10.63
C PHE A 276 11.64 -8.65 -11.37
N LEU A 277 10.92 -8.36 -12.46
CA LEU A 277 10.20 -9.37 -13.25
C LEU A 277 11.15 -10.45 -13.80
N GLU A 278 12.35 -10.09 -14.26
CA GLU A 278 13.35 -11.06 -14.70
C GLU A 278 13.75 -12.03 -13.58
N ARG A 279 14.03 -11.52 -12.38
CA ARG A 279 14.32 -12.36 -11.21
C ARG A 279 13.14 -13.25 -10.81
N ARG A 280 11.91 -12.83 -11.13
CA ARG A 280 10.69 -13.62 -10.92
C ARG A 280 10.42 -14.65 -12.02
N GLY A 281 11.30 -14.76 -13.02
CA GLY A 281 11.21 -15.75 -14.10
C GLY A 281 10.52 -15.26 -15.37
N LEU A 282 10.19 -13.97 -15.49
CA LEU A 282 9.77 -13.40 -16.77
C LEU A 282 11.02 -13.15 -17.62
N GLU A 283 11.47 -14.20 -18.30
CA GLU A 283 12.62 -14.11 -19.19
C GLU A 283 12.33 -13.22 -20.39
N GLY A 284 13.33 -12.44 -20.79
CA GLY A 284 13.26 -11.62 -22.00
C GLY A 284 13.31 -12.49 -23.24
N GLN A 285 12.20 -12.54 -23.99
CA GLN A 285 12.14 -13.20 -25.29
C GLN A 285 12.08 -12.15 -26.40
N GLU A 286 12.89 -12.32 -27.44
CA GLU A 286 12.90 -11.41 -28.58
C GLU A 286 11.53 -11.42 -29.28
N GLY A 287 10.97 -10.23 -29.47
CA GLY A 287 9.66 -10.02 -30.07
C GLY A 287 9.67 -8.87 -31.07
N ALA A 288 8.64 -8.80 -31.91
CA ALA A 288 8.54 -7.79 -32.96
C ALA A 288 7.90 -6.50 -32.42
N VAL A 289 8.50 -5.36 -32.77
CA VAL A 289 7.85 -4.05 -32.66
C VAL A 289 7.16 -3.79 -34.00
N VAL A 290 5.84 -3.66 -33.99
CA VAL A 290 5.02 -3.51 -35.19
C VAL A 290 4.26 -2.20 -35.20
N ASP A 291 3.97 -1.65 -36.38
CA ASP A 291 3.01 -0.55 -36.50
C ASP A 291 1.54 -1.04 -36.43
N GLU A 292 0.59 -0.10 -36.46
CA GLU A 292 -0.85 -0.39 -36.45
C GLU A 292 -1.32 -1.23 -37.66
N GLY A 293 -0.55 -1.26 -38.75
CA GLY A 293 -0.79 -2.10 -39.91
C GLY A 293 -0.15 -3.50 -39.81
N GLY A 294 0.54 -3.79 -38.70
CA GLY A 294 1.24 -5.05 -38.47
C GLY A 294 2.62 -5.15 -39.14
N LYS A 295 3.14 -4.06 -39.71
CA LYS A 295 4.48 -4.05 -40.31
C LYS A 295 5.54 -4.01 -39.22
N GLU A 296 6.49 -4.95 -39.25
CA GLU A 296 7.65 -4.95 -38.36
C GLU A 296 8.53 -3.71 -38.60
N LEU A 297 8.77 -2.95 -37.53
CA LEU A 297 9.62 -1.75 -37.50
C LEU A 297 10.93 -1.98 -36.75
N GLY A 298 11.00 -3.04 -35.94
CA GLY A 298 12.16 -3.40 -35.15
C GLY A 298 11.85 -4.52 -34.18
N ARG A 299 12.71 -4.70 -33.17
CA ARG A 299 12.63 -5.80 -32.22
C ARG A 299 12.86 -5.32 -30.79
N HIS A 300 12.32 -6.08 -29.83
CA HIS A 300 12.44 -5.82 -28.41
C HIS A 300 12.78 -7.09 -27.64
N SER A 301 13.26 -6.96 -26.39
CA SER A 301 13.68 -8.08 -25.53
C SER A 301 12.58 -8.56 -24.56
N GLY A 302 11.32 -8.54 -25.00
CA GLY A 302 10.15 -8.94 -24.21
C GLY A 302 9.12 -7.83 -24.03
N TYR A 303 7.85 -8.13 -24.28
CA TYR A 303 6.76 -7.14 -24.33
C TYR A 303 6.48 -6.50 -22.96
N TRP A 304 6.68 -7.25 -21.87
CA TRP A 304 6.44 -6.81 -20.49
C TRP A 304 7.37 -5.66 -20.04
N ARG A 305 8.42 -5.36 -20.82
CA ARG A 305 9.33 -4.23 -20.59
C ARG A 305 8.72 -2.87 -20.94
N PHE A 306 7.54 -2.86 -21.57
CA PHE A 306 6.87 -1.68 -22.08
C PHE A 306 5.57 -1.39 -21.32
N THR A 307 5.09 -0.16 -21.47
CA THR A 307 3.82 0.30 -20.90
C THR A 307 3.11 1.18 -21.92
N PRO A 308 1.77 1.12 -22.06
CA PRO A 308 1.05 1.98 -22.99
C PRO A 308 1.35 3.46 -22.74
N GLY A 309 1.60 4.21 -23.81
CA GLY A 309 2.06 5.60 -23.75
C GLY A 309 3.57 5.79 -23.63
N GLN A 310 4.36 4.72 -23.50
CA GLN A 310 5.82 4.83 -23.47
C GLN A 310 6.37 5.30 -24.82
N ARG A 311 7.17 6.37 -24.80
CA ARG A 311 7.84 6.93 -25.99
C ARG A 311 9.31 6.50 -26.14
N LYS A 312 10.04 6.45 -25.02
CA LYS A 312 11.49 6.19 -25.02
C LYS A 312 11.75 4.68 -24.96
N GLY A 313 12.87 4.25 -25.54
CA GLY A 313 13.35 2.86 -25.42
C GLY A 313 12.58 1.83 -26.25
N LEU A 314 11.81 2.25 -27.26
CA LEU A 314 11.05 1.36 -28.15
C LEU A 314 11.92 0.59 -29.16
N GLY A 315 13.20 0.94 -29.32
CA GLY A 315 14.11 0.22 -30.21
C GLY A 315 13.84 0.38 -31.71
N VAL A 316 13.04 1.39 -32.10
CA VAL A 316 12.68 1.66 -33.50
C VAL A 316 13.11 3.05 -33.95
N ALA A 317 13.60 3.15 -35.19
CA ALA A 317 13.94 4.41 -35.83
C ALA A 317 12.84 4.77 -36.83
N THR A 318 11.92 5.62 -36.40
CA THR A 318 10.82 6.13 -37.23
C THR A 318 11.08 7.58 -37.61
N GLY A 319 10.61 8.00 -38.80
CA GLY A 319 10.73 9.40 -39.25
C GLY A 319 9.88 10.40 -38.46
N ALA A 320 9.04 9.91 -37.54
CA ALA A 320 8.17 10.69 -36.66
C ALA A 320 8.12 10.05 -35.25
N PRO A 321 7.77 10.79 -34.19
CA PRO A 321 7.62 10.23 -32.85
C PRO A 321 6.54 9.13 -32.80
N VAL A 322 6.88 7.99 -32.19
CA VAL A 322 5.93 6.88 -31.94
C VAL A 322 5.86 6.54 -30.45
N TYR A 323 4.76 5.91 -30.07
CA TYR A 323 4.45 5.51 -28.70
C TYR A 323 3.97 4.06 -28.67
N ALA A 324 4.29 3.31 -27.62
CA ALA A 324 3.69 2.00 -27.37
C ALA A 324 2.18 2.16 -27.16
N LEU A 325 1.39 1.56 -28.05
CA LEU A 325 -0.08 1.54 -27.98
C LEU A 325 -0.56 0.40 -27.09
N SER A 326 -0.01 -0.79 -27.33
CA SER A 326 -0.37 -2.02 -26.60
C SER A 326 0.78 -3.02 -26.62
N MET A 327 0.69 -3.99 -25.72
CA MET A 327 1.59 -5.14 -25.67
C MET A 327 0.74 -6.41 -25.73
N ASP A 328 1.06 -7.29 -26.67
CA ASP A 328 0.38 -8.57 -26.83
C ASP A 328 1.28 -9.70 -26.35
N ALA A 329 0.90 -10.27 -25.21
CA ALA A 329 1.59 -11.40 -24.60
C ALA A 329 1.52 -12.68 -25.44
N ARG A 330 0.45 -12.88 -26.23
CA ARG A 330 0.25 -14.10 -27.03
C ARG A 330 1.16 -14.14 -28.25
N THR A 331 1.37 -12.99 -28.87
CA THR A 331 2.20 -12.85 -30.07
C THR A 331 3.62 -12.37 -29.76
N ASN A 332 3.91 -12.00 -28.50
CA ASN A 332 5.14 -11.33 -28.08
C ASN A 332 5.44 -10.10 -28.95
N THR A 333 4.45 -9.22 -29.10
CA THR A 333 4.58 -8.02 -29.91
C THR A 333 4.31 -6.75 -29.12
N VAL A 334 4.96 -5.67 -29.54
CA VAL A 334 4.70 -4.30 -29.08
C VAL A 334 4.16 -3.52 -30.27
N VAL A 335 2.91 -3.08 -30.18
CA VAL A 335 2.30 -2.23 -31.21
C VAL A 335 2.66 -0.79 -30.92
N VAL A 336 3.20 -0.08 -31.91
CA VAL A 336 3.54 1.34 -31.82
C VAL A 336 2.77 2.16 -32.85
N GLY A 337 2.48 3.40 -32.51
CA GLY A 337 1.79 4.33 -33.40
C GLY A 337 1.92 5.77 -32.95
N SER A 338 1.08 6.64 -33.51
CA SER A 338 1.13 8.06 -33.18
C SER A 338 0.54 8.35 -31.79
N LEU A 339 0.68 9.59 -31.32
CA LEU A 339 0.04 10.02 -30.07
C LEU A 339 -1.48 9.96 -30.20
N GLU A 340 -2.00 10.28 -31.37
CA GLU A 340 -3.43 10.29 -31.68
C GLU A 340 -4.05 8.90 -31.54
N SER A 341 -3.33 7.83 -31.87
CA SER A 341 -3.79 6.44 -31.69
C SER A 341 -3.93 6.02 -30.22
N LEU A 342 -3.28 6.73 -29.30
CA LEU A 342 -3.47 6.56 -27.85
C LEU A 342 -4.71 7.28 -27.31
N ALA A 343 -5.36 8.12 -28.12
CA ALA A 343 -6.53 8.86 -27.68
C ALA A 343 -7.64 7.89 -27.28
N ARG A 344 -8.14 8.07 -26.07
CA ARG A 344 -9.37 7.42 -25.59
C ARG A 344 -10.34 8.51 -25.18
N THR A 345 -11.57 8.39 -25.69
CA THR A 345 -12.71 9.24 -25.33
C THR A 345 -13.76 8.47 -24.52
N ALA A 346 -13.62 7.15 -24.41
CA ALA A 346 -14.40 6.31 -23.52
C ALA A 346 -13.53 5.16 -23.01
N LEU A 347 -13.91 4.61 -21.85
CA LEU A 347 -13.31 3.40 -21.28
C LEU A 347 -14.30 2.72 -20.35
N GLU A 348 -14.09 1.43 -20.11
CA GLU A 348 -14.83 0.64 -19.11
C GLU A 348 -13.92 0.31 -17.92
N ALA A 349 -14.53 0.24 -16.74
CA ALA A 349 -13.86 -0.17 -15.54
C ALA A 349 -14.75 -1.05 -14.67
N THR A 350 -14.21 -2.22 -14.30
CA THR A 350 -14.80 -3.12 -13.31
C THR A 350 -14.60 -2.55 -11.90
N GLY A 351 -15.69 -2.32 -11.16
CA GLY A 351 -15.62 -1.61 -9.88
C GLY A 351 -16.97 -1.26 -9.28
N ASN A 352 -16.98 -0.23 -8.43
CA ASN A 352 -18.18 0.22 -7.73
C ASN A 352 -18.39 1.72 -7.89
N LEU A 353 -19.65 2.10 -8.10
CA LEU A 353 -20.15 3.44 -7.80
C LEU A 353 -20.66 3.45 -6.36
N TYR A 354 -20.09 4.30 -5.52
CA TYR A 354 -20.48 4.41 -4.11
C TYR A 354 -21.69 5.31 -3.92
N VAL A 355 -21.96 6.21 -4.86
CA VAL A 355 -23.19 6.99 -4.94
C VAL A 355 -23.61 7.11 -6.40
N SER A 356 -24.90 7.24 -6.66
CA SER A 356 -25.39 7.52 -8.02
C SER A 356 -24.93 8.91 -8.44
N VAL A 357 -24.19 8.99 -9.54
CA VAL A 357 -23.65 10.24 -10.12
C VAL A 357 -23.61 10.11 -11.64
N GLU A 358 -23.87 11.22 -12.34
CA GLU A 358 -23.79 11.27 -13.80
C GLU A 358 -22.56 11.99 -14.31
N GLN A 359 -22.04 12.96 -13.55
CA GLN A 359 -20.90 13.81 -13.92
C GLN A 359 -19.85 13.77 -12.82
N VAL A 360 -18.60 13.53 -13.21
CA VAL A 360 -17.46 13.36 -12.29
C VAL A 360 -16.18 13.93 -12.90
N GLU A 361 -15.17 14.11 -12.05
CA GLU A 361 -13.78 14.20 -12.49
C GLU A 361 -13.14 12.80 -12.36
N ALA A 362 -12.78 12.19 -13.48
CA ALA A 362 -12.14 10.88 -13.53
C ALA A 362 -10.62 11.02 -13.51
N LYS A 363 -9.97 10.41 -12.51
CA LYS A 363 -8.52 10.28 -12.43
C LYS A 363 -8.12 8.86 -12.82
N LEU A 364 -7.39 8.74 -13.93
CA LEU A 364 -7.06 7.45 -14.56
C LEU A 364 -5.62 7.00 -14.29
N ARG A 365 -4.79 7.88 -13.71
CA ARG A 365 -3.44 7.60 -13.23
C ARG A 365 -3.15 8.47 -12.00
N TYR A 366 -2.31 7.96 -11.09
CA TYR A 366 -2.02 8.65 -9.82
C TYR A 366 -1.46 10.08 -9.99
N ARG A 367 -0.53 10.28 -10.93
CA ARG A 367 0.11 11.58 -11.20
C ARG A 367 -0.46 12.30 -12.43
N SER A 368 -1.65 11.92 -12.90
CA SER A 368 -2.36 12.69 -13.91
C SER A 368 -3.36 13.65 -13.28
N ASP A 369 -3.71 14.67 -14.04
CA ASP A 369 -4.89 15.46 -13.77
C ASP A 369 -6.14 14.58 -13.92
N ALA A 370 -7.19 14.97 -13.19
CA ALA A 370 -8.51 14.38 -13.38
C ALA A 370 -9.17 15.07 -14.59
N VAL A 371 -9.99 14.32 -15.33
CA VAL A 371 -10.70 14.83 -16.51
C VAL A 371 -12.21 14.77 -16.29
N PRO A 372 -12.97 15.79 -16.71
CA PRO A 372 -14.43 15.71 -16.68
C PRO A 372 -14.93 14.51 -17.50
N ALA A 373 -15.87 13.76 -16.93
CA ALA A 373 -16.44 12.58 -17.57
C ALA A 373 -17.90 12.38 -17.17
N ARG A 374 -18.69 11.85 -18.12
CA ARG A 374 -20.01 11.30 -17.85
C ARG A 374 -19.89 9.84 -17.45
N VAL A 375 -20.66 9.42 -16.46
CA VAL A 375 -20.67 8.06 -15.93
C VAL A 375 -21.92 7.32 -16.41
N LEU A 376 -21.72 6.14 -16.96
CA LEU A 376 -22.78 5.19 -17.32
C LEU A 376 -22.58 3.92 -16.49
N PRO A 377 -23.44 3.65 -15.48
CA PRO A 377 -23.34 2.42 -14.70
C PRO A 377 -23.47 1.17 -15.58
N THR A 378 -22.71 0.13 -15.27
CA THR A 378 -22.81 -1.20 -15.90
C THR A 378 -23.11 -2.26 -14.83
N ALA A 379 -23.27 -3.53 -15.25
CA ALA A 379 -23.51 -4.63 -14.31
C ALA A 379 -22.31 -4.88 -13.37
N GLU A 380 -21.09 -4.63 -13.84
CA GLU A 380 -19.84 -4.96 -13.13
C GLU A 380 -19.03 -3.72 -12.73
N GLY A 381 -19.52 -2.52 -13.05
CA GLY A 381 -18.86 -1.27 -12.73
C GLY A 381 -19.46 -0.07 -13.46
N PHE A 382 -18.65 0.58 -14.30
CA PHE A 382 -19.07 1.76 -15.03
C PHE A 382 -18.27 1.96 -16.32
N ARG A 383 -18.94 2.59 -17.29
CA ARG A 383 -18.32 3.18 -18.48
C ARG A 383 -18.20 4.69 -18.30
N LEU A 384 -17.07 5.24 -18.72
CA LEU A 384 -16.84 6.67 -18.75
C LEU A 384 -16.88 7.20 -20.18
N GLU A 385 -17.58 8.32 -20.39
CA GLU A 385 -17.47 9.14 -21.58
C GLU A 385 -16.69 10.41 -21.21
N LEU A 386 -15.47 10.54 -21.71
CA LEU A 386 -14.52 11.59 -21.33
C LEU A 386 -14.80 12.86 -22.14
N ALA A 387 -14.81 14.02 -21.47
CA ALA A 387 -15.04 15.30 -22.14
C ALA A 387 -13.90 15.72 -23.07
N GLN A 388 -12.71 15.13 -22.89
CA GLN A 388 -11.55 15.33 -23.73
C GLN A 388 -10.77 14.01 -23.88
N PRO A 389 -10.04 13.81 -24.99
CA PRO A 389 -9.19 12.63 -25.16
C PRO A 389 -8.14 12.52 -24.06
N VAL A 390 -7.98 11.31 -23.51
CA VAL A 390 -6.87 10.98 -22.60
C VAL A 390 -5.93 9.99 -23.30
N TYR A 391 -4.64 10.15 -23.05
CA TYR A 391 -3.58 9.39 -23.73
C TYR A 391 -2.83 8.47 -22.75
N GLY A 392 -2.52 7.26 -23.20
CA GLY A 392 -1.72 6.29 -22.44
C GLY A 392 -2.46 5.74 -21.21
N VAL A 393 -3.78 5.55 -21.35
CA VAL A 393 -4.58 4.77 -20.40
C VAL A 393 -4.18 3.30 -20.58
N ALA A 394 -3.95 2.59 -19.47
CA ALA A 394 -3.49 1.21 -19.51
C ALA A 394 -4.43 0.30 -18.69
N ALA A 395 -4.74 -0.87 -19.25
CA ALA A 395 -5.47 -1.91 -18.55
C ALA A 395 -4.74 -2.30 -17.26
N GLY A 396 -5.50 -2.54 -16.19
CA GLY A 396 -4.96 -2.82 -14.85
C GLY A 396 -4.61 -1.59 -14.01
N GLN A 397 -4.66 -0.37 -14.59
CA GLN A 397 -4.69 0.87 -13.81
C GLN A 397 -6.08 1.11 -13.20
N ALA A 398 -6.17 2.10 -12.31
CA ALA A 398 -7.42 2.42 -11.65
C ALA A 398 -8.09 3.65 -12.24
N ALA A 399 -9.41 3.59 -12.38
CA ALA A 399 -10.26 4.75 -12.59
C ALA A 399 -10.87 5.16 -11.25
N VAL A 400 -10.54 6.36 -10.76
CA VAL A 400 -11.09 6.94 -9.53
C VAL A 400 -11.93 8.15 -9.88
N LEU A 401 -13.19 8.14 -9.44
CA LEU A 401 -14.18 9.16 -9.78
C LEU A 401 -14.36 10.12 -8.61
N TYR A 402 -14.23 11.42 -8.88
CA TYR A 402 -14.38 12.47 -7.89
C TYR A 402 -15.60 13.35 -8.18
N GLN A 403 -16.27 13.81 -7.14
CA GLN A 403 -17.24 14.91 -7.16
C GLN A 403 -16.90 15.87 -6.02
N GLU A 404 -16.57 17.13 -6.31
CA GLU A 404 -16.24 18.14 -5.29
C GLU A 404 -15.14 17.70 -4.30
N SER A 405 -14.19 16.87 -4.76
CA SER A 405 -13.12 16.20 -3.99
C SER A 405 -13.50 14.91 -3.25
N VAL A 406 -14.75 14.46 -3.31
CA VAL A 406 -15.21 13.20 -2.72
C VAL A 406 -15.07 12.06 -3.72
N VAL A 407 -14.52 10.93 -3.30
CA VAL A 407 -14.46 9.71 -4.10
C VAL A 407 -15.84 9.07 -4.17
N VAL A 408 -16.45 9.15 -5.34
CA VAL A 408 -17.82 8.66 -5.59
C VAL A 408 -17.87 7.32 -6.32
N GLY A 409 -16.73 6.85 -6.82
CA GLY A 409 -16.58 5.52 -7.41
C GLY A 409 -15.12 5.19 -7.68
N ALA A 410 -14.84 3.90 -7.78
CA ALA A 410 -13.51 3.40 -8.14
C ALA A 410 -13.60 2.03 -8.83
N GLY A 411 -12.76 1.83 -9.84
CA GLY A 411 -12.68 0.59 -10.61
C GLY A 411 -11.29 0.35 -11.17
N ILE A 412 -11.08 -0.85 -11.71
CA ILE A 412 -9.89 -1.20 -12.50
C ILE A 412 -10.27 -1.08 -13.96
N ILE A 413 -9.44 -0.38 -14.74
CA ILE A 413 -9.65 -0.18 -16.16
C ILE A 413 -9.45 -1.52 -16.86
N ASP A 414 -10.45 -1.93 -17.62
CA ASP A 414 -10.46 -3.20 -18.32
C ASP A 414 -9.53 -3.13 -19.54
N SER A 415 -9.10 -4.30 -20.01
CA SER A 415 -8.51 -4.43 -21.35
C SER A 415 -9.60 -4.00 -22.35
N ASP A 416 -9.34 -3.01 -23.22
CA ASP A 416 -10.30 -2.51 -24.23
C ASP A 416 -11.18 -3.67 -24.77
N PRO A 417 -12.50 -3.68 -24.56
CA PRO A 417 -13.40 -4.65 -25.16
C PRO A 417 -13.65 -4.41 -26.65
#